data_AF-A0A355YHH5-F1
#
_entry.id   AF-A0A355YHH5-F1
#
_cell.length_a   1.000
_cell.length_b   1.000
_cell.length_c   1.000
_cell.angle_alpha   90.00
_cell.angle_beta   90.00
_cell.angle_gamma   90.00
#
_symmetry.space_group_name_H-M   'P 1'
#
loop_
_entity.id
_entity.type
_entity.pdbx_description
1 polymer ?
#
loop_
_entity_poly.entity_id
_entity_poly.type
_entity_poly.pdbx_seq_one_letter_code
_entity_poly.pdbx_strand_id
1 'polypeptide(L)'
;MNLRSLLLPAIACVVMATSAHASPQVSGRRLMVEAADVQHYLDGSFPRSQKALGGLLALTVSQPRLALPAGSRLNLQFDLAMAAAGGAPMPVGNVQLSSGLRYDAATRGFHLEQPTIDTFRPAMAGAELDSGTRSLLNTWLADYARREPIYRIDPAIANVMGALQVKSVGIENGRIAVDFNQDLGRLLPQGLLGN
;
A
#
# COMPACT_ATOMS: atom_id res chain seq x y z
N MET A 1 18.83 42.76 52.60
CA MET A 1 19.02 42.53 51.14
C MET A 1 18.36 41.20 50.83
N ASN A 2 17.23 41.25 50.12
CA ASN A 2 16.34 40.12 49.88
C ASN A 2 16.89 39.23 48.76
N LEU A 3 16.78 37.89 48.88
CA LEU A 3 16.59 37.04 47.70
C LEU A 3 15.83 35.77 48.10
N ARG A 4 14.61 35.66 47.56
CA ARG A 4 13.68 34.54 47.72
C ARG A 4 13.95 33.58 46.56
N SER A 5 14.42 32.36 46.82
CA SER A 5 14.50 31.31 45.81
C SER A 5 13.21 30.48 45.83
N LEU A 6 12.38 30.67 44.81
CA LEU A 6 11.24 29.81 44.48
C LEU A 6 11.76 28.55 43.77
N LEU A 7 11.45 27.37 44.32
CA LEU A 7 11.60 26.09 43.63
C LEU A 7 10.25 25.73 43.01
N LEU A 8 10.21 25.66 41.68
CA LEU A 8 9.08 25.14 40.89
C LEU A 8 9.22 23.62 40.72
N PRO A 9 8.15 22.81 40.89
CA PRO A 9 8.17 21.41 40.50
C PRO A 9 7.92 21.26 39.00
N ALA A 10 8.81 20.53 38.32
CA ALA A 10 8.64 20.14 36.91
C ALA A 10 7.60 19.01 36.81
N ILE A 11 6.47 19.30 36.17
CA ILE A 11 5.44 18.31 35.81
C ILE A 11 5.90 17.63 34.51
N ALA A 12 6.27 16.36 34.60
CA ALA A 12 6.54 15.52 33.43
C ALA A 12 5.21 15.01 32.85
N CYS A 13 4.73 15.62 31.77
CA CYS A 13 3.65 15.04 30.97
C CYS A 13 4.18 13.84 30.18
N VAL A 14 3.86 12.63 30.64
CA VAL A 14 3.97 11.41 29.85
C VAL A 14 2.85 11.45 28.81
N VAL A 15 3.17 11.79 27.57
CA VAL A 15 2.25 11.63 26.44
C VAL A 15 2.25 10.16 26.07
N MET A 16 1.19 9.44 26.50
CA MET A 16 0.88 8.12 25.94
C MET A 16 0.43 8.33 24.49
N ALA A 17 1.30 7.98 23.54
CA ALA A 17 0.93 7.86 22.14
C ALA A 17 0.01 6.64 22.01
N THR A 18 -1.31 6.88 22.04
CA THR A 18 -2.28 5.88 21.60
C THR A 18 -2.04 5.64 20.12
N SER A 19 -1.49 4.48 19.76
CA SER A 19 -1.52 3.99 18.39
C SER A 19 -2.97 3.73 18.02
N ALA A 20 -3.64 4.76 17.51
CA ALA A 20 -4.92 4.63 16.84
C ALA A 20 -4.66 3.81 15.57
N HIS A 21 -4.76 2.49 15.69
CA HIS A 21 -4.91 1.62 14.54
C HIS A 21 -6.27 1.97 13.94
N ALA A 22 -6.27 2.86 12.95
CA ALA A 22 -7.48 3.27 12.28
C ALA A 22 -8.06 2.05 11.57
N SER A 23 -9.09 1.45 12.13
CA SER A 23 -9.79 0.35 11.48
C SER A 23 -10.63 0.87 10.31
N PRO A 24 -10.88 0.04 9.29
CA PRO A 24 -11.74 0.41 8.17
C PRO A 24 -13.10 0.93 8.65
N GLN A 25 -13.55 2.07 8.11
CA GLN A 25 -14.83 2.67 8.49
C GLN A 25 -15.94 2.12 7.59
N VAL A 26 -17.08 1.75 8.18
CA VAL A 26 -18.28 1.36 7.42
C VAL A 26 -19.40 2.37 7.63
N SER A 27 -20.01 2.80 6.52
CA SER A 27 -21.19 3.65 6.54
C SER A 27 -22.17 3.17 5.46
N GLY A 28 -23.31 2.64 5.89
CA GLY A 28 -24.34 2.08 5.01
C GLY A 28 -23.77 1.02 4.07
N ARG A 29 -23.64 1.35 2.79
CA ARG A 29 -23.17 0.45 1.71
C ARG A 29 -21.69 0.61 1.38
N ARG A 30 -20.91 1.25 2.24
CA ARG A 30 -19.54 1.64 1.93
C ARG A 30 -18.55 1.20 3.00
N LEU A 31 -17.41 0.68 2.56
CA LEU A 31 -16.21 0.43 3.37
C LEU A 31 -15.11 1.41 2.93
N MET A 32 -14.47 2.06 3.88
CA MET A 32 -13.33 2.95 3.64
C MET A 32 -12.09 2.33 4.28
N VAL A 33 -11.00 2.22 3.52
CA VAL A 33 -9.68 1.79 4.02
C VAL A 33 -8.73 2.97 3.96
N GLU A 34 -8.03 3.24 5.07
CA GLU A 34 -7.12 4.36 5.18
C GLU A 34 -5.82 4.10 4.41
N ALA A 35 -5.20 5.16 3.89
CA ALA A 35 -3.89 5.05 3.24
C ALA A 35 -2.83 4.44 4.19
N ALA A 36 -2.93 4.72 5.49
CA ALA A 36 -2.03 4.21 6.52
C ALA A 36 -2.13 2.68 6.68
N ASP A 37 -3.33 2.09 6.57
CA ASP A 37 -3.52 0.64 6.66
C ASP A 37 -2.87 -0.07 5.49
N VAL A 38 -3.04 0.49 4.29
CA VAL A 38 -2.40 -0.01 3.08
C VAL A 38 -0.89 0.13 3.17
N GLN A 39 -0.40 1.28 3.65
CA GLN A 39 1.04 1.49 3.86
C GLN A 39 1.61 0.48 4.87
N HIS A 40 0.94 0.24 5.98
CA HIS A 40 1.36 -0.75 6.98
C HIS A 40 1.41 -2.17 6.40
N TYR A 41 0.41 -2.56 5.61
CA TYR A 41 0.40 -3.84 4.90
C TYR A 41 1.60 -3.97 3.94
N LEU A 42 1.90 -2.89 3.20
CA LEU A 42 3.05 -2.85 2.29
C LEU A 42 4.38 -2.94 3.05
N ASP A 43 4.54 -2.20 4.16
CA ASP A 43 5.77 -2.26 4.96
C ASP A 43 6.01 -3.66 5.54
N GLY A 44 4.96 -4.39 5.94
CA GLY A 44 5.06 -5.78 6.39
C GLY A 44 5.25 -6.81 5.26
N SER A 45 4.97 -6.42 4.01
CA SER A 45 5.01 -7.33 2.85
C SER A 45 6.32 -7.25 2.07
N PHE A 46 7.13 -6.20 2.24
CA PHE A 46 8.35 -5.97 1.48
C PHE A 46 9.60 -6.01 2.38
N PRO A 47 10.80 -6.34 1.85
CA PRO A 47 11.15 -6.48 0.43
C PRO A 47 10.63 -7.76 -0.23
N ARG A 48 10.41 -7.72 -1.55
CA ARG A 48 9.99 -8.87 -2.36
C ARG A 48 10.88 -9.02 -3.57
N SER A 49 11.31 -10.25 -3.84
CA SER A 49 12.08 -10.59 -5.04
C SER A 49 11.28 -11.50 -5.95
N GLN A 50 11.32 -11.23 -7.25
CA GLN A 50 10.74 -12.07 -8.28
C GLN A 50 11.79 -12.44 -9.33
N LYS A 51 11.79 -13.72 -9.71
CA LYS A 51 12.64 -14.23 -10.79
C LYS A 51 12.10 -13.75 -12.14
N ALA A 52 12.98 -13.25 -12.99
CA ALA A 52 12.72 -12.87 -14.36
C ALA A 52 13.58 -13.71 -15.31
N LEU A 53 13.21 -13.75 -16.60
CA LEU A 53 13.98 -14.43 -17.66
C LEU A 53 14.36 -15.87 -17.31
N GLY A 54 13.40 -16.66 -16.81
CA GLY A 54 13.64 -18.06 -16.43
C GLY A 54 14.53 -18.25 -15.19
N GLY A 55 14.77 -17.20 -14.40
CA GLY A 55 15.59 -17.25 -13.18
C GLY A 55 17.02 -16.75 -13.37
N LEU A 56 17.37 -16.25 -14.56
CA LEU A 56 18.66 -15.62 -14.82
C LEU A 56 18.82 -14.27 -14.11
N LEU A 57 17.70 -13.59 -13.88
CA LEU A 57 17.64 -12.33 -13.14
C LEU A 57 16.64 -12.44 -11.98
N ALA A 58 16.89 -11.68 -10.92
CA ALA A 58 15.91 -11.41 -9.88
C ALA A 58 15.72 -9.89 -9.75
N LEU A 59 14.46 -9.44 -9.86
CA LEU A 59 14.06 -8.08 -9.54
C LEU A 59 13.64 -8.05 -8.08
N THR A 60 14.19 -7.14 -7.29
CA THR A 60 13.81 -6.93 -5.89
C THR A 60 13.22 -5.54 -5.74
N VAL A 61 12.04 -5.49 -5.12
CA VAL A 61 11.37 -4.24 -4.76
C VAL A 61 11.42 -4.07 -3.25
N SER A 62 11.67 -2.84 -2.81
CA SER A 62 11.77 -2.48 -1.39
C SER A 62 11.23 -1.08 -1.11
N GLN A 63 10.95 -0.81 0.16
CA GLN A 63 10.55 0.50 0.65
C GLN A 63 9.35 1.11 -0.11
N PRO A 64 8.24 0.38 -0.28
CA PRO A 64 7.05 0.92 -0.92
C PRO A 64 6.50 2.11 -0.13
N ARG A 65 6.09 3.16 -0.83
CA ARG A 65 5.45 4.36 -0.28
C ARG A 65 4.20 4.66 -1.10
N LEU A 66 3.06 4.52 -0.46
CA LEU A 66 1.75 4.80 -1.04
C LEU A 66 1.35 6.25 -0.76
N ALA A 67 0.78 6.90 -1.78
CA ALA A 67 -0.02 8.09 -1.62
C ALA A 67 -1.36 7.91 -2.33
N LEU A 68 -2.43 8.37 -1.69
CA LEU A 68 -3.78 8.43 -2.26
C LEU A 68 -4.14 9.91 -2.50
N PRO A 69 -3.66 10.53 -3.60
CA PRO A 69 -3.99 11.92 -3.90
C PRO A 69 -5.49 12.07 -4.23
N ALA A 70 -5.96 13.32 -4.29
CA ALA A 70 -7.28 13.61 -4.84
C ALA A 70 -7.30 13.20 -6.32
N GLY A 71 -8.16 12.24 -6.68
CA GLY A 71 -8.27 11.69 -8.03
C GLY A 71 -8.69 10.23 -8.03
N SER A 72 -8.62 9.59 -9.20
CA SER A 72 -9.02 8.18 -9.40
C SER A 72 -7.86 7.19 -9.34
N ARG A 73 -6.61 7.67 -9.18
CA ARG A 73 -5.40 6.85 -9.20
C ARG A 73 -4.56 7.06 -7.94
N LEU A 74 -3.99 5.98 -7.44
CA LEU A 74 -2.98 6.02 -6.38
C LEU A 74 -1.62 6.28 -7.00
N ASN A 75 -0.71 6.81 -6.18
CA ASN A 75 0.71 6.86 -6.49
C ASN A 75 1.44 5.85 -5.60
N LEU A 76 2.35 5.09 -6.19
CA LEU A 76 3.23 4.17 -5.48
C LEU A 76 4.67 4.46 -5.88
N GLN A 77 5.51 4.67 -4.89
CA GLN A 77 6.95 4.80 -5.06
C GLN A 77 7.64 3.60 -4.41
N PHE A 78 8.72 3.10 -5.00
CA PHE A 78 9.56 2.05 -4.40
C PHE A 78 10.97 2.06 -4.97
N ASP A 79 11.88 1.39 -4.27
CA ASP A 79 13.22 1.14 -4.75
C ASP A 79 13.31 -0.21 -5.47
N LEU A 80 14.03 -0.21 -6.59
CA LEU A 80 14.28 -1.37 -7.43
C LEU A 80 15.76 -1.75 -7.36
N ALA A 81 16.01 -3.05 -7.17
CA ALA A 81 17.33 -3.66 -7.27
C ALA A 81 17.29 -4.89 -8.18
N MET A 82 18.42 -5.23 -8.80
CA MET A 82 18.56 -6.36 -9.70
C MET A 82 19.73 -7.24 -9.29
N ALA A 83 19.56 -8.56 -9.38
CA ALA A 83 20.64 -9.53 -9.22
C ALA A 83 20.68 -10.48 -10.41
N ALA A 84 21.88 -10.82 -10.87
CA ALA A 84 22.08 -12.01 -11.70
C ALA A 84 21.92 -13.28 -10.85
N ALA A 85 21.67 -14.42 -11.49
CA ALA A 85 21.57 -15.70 -10.81
C ALA A 85 22.79 -15.97 -9.91
N GLY A 86 22.56 -16.12 -8.60
CA GLY A 86 23.61 -16.34 -7.60
C GLY A 86 24.41 -15.10 -7.19
N GLY A 87 24.12 -13.93 -7.76
CA GLY A 87 24.76 -12.65 -7.43
C GLY A 87 24.06 -11.88 -6.31
N ALA A 88 24.75 -10.88 -5.77
CA ALA A 88 24.15 -9.93 -4.82
C ALA A 88 23.24 -8.92 -5.54
N PRO A 89 22.12 -8.49 -4.91
CA PRO A 89 21.29 -7.42 -5.46
C PRO A 89 22.04 -6.10 -5.57
N MET A 90 21.99 -5.47 -6.74
CA MET A 90 22.52 -4.14 -7.00
C MET A 90 21.38 -3.13 -7.17
N PRO A 91 21.44 -1.95 -6.53
CA PRO A 91 20.45 -0.89 -6.72
C PRO A 91 20.37 -0.45 -8.18
N VAL A 92 19.15 -0.34 -8.68
CA VAL A 92 18.85 0.08 -10.06
C VAL A 92 18.35 1.52 -10.05
N GLY A 93 17.41 1.81 -9.16
CA GLY A 93 16.84 3.14 -9.01
C GLY A 93 15.53 3.15 -8.25
N ASN A 94 14.97 4.34 -8.09
CA ASN A 94 13.66 4.56 -7.52
C ASN A 94 12.61 4.67 -8.66
N VAL A 95 11.50 3.95 -8.51
CA VAL A 95 10.38 3.95 -9.44
C VAL A 95 9.20 4.67 -8.80
N GLN A 96 8.54 5.52 -9.57
CA GLN A 96 7.24 6.09 -9.22
C GLN A 96 6.23 5.68 -10.29
N LEU A 97 5.09 5.17 -9.85
CA LEU A 97 4.00 4.76 -10.72
C LEU A 97 2.67 5.28 -10.21
N SER A 98 1.72 5.38 -11.14
CA SER A 98 0.32 5.65 -10.86
C SER A 98 -0.53 4.45 -11.27
N SER A 99 -1.60 4.18 -10.54
CA SER A 99 -2.48 3.03 -10.81
C SER A 99 -3.90 3.30 -10.40
N GLY A 100 -4.87 2.75 -11.14
CA GLY A 100 -6.22 2.54 -10.60
C GLY A 100 -6.22 1.41 -9.56
N LEU A 101 -7.41 1.10 -9.05
CA LEU A 101 -7.63 0.00 -8.11
C LEU A 101 -8.76 -0.89 -8.61
N ARG A 102 -8.57 -2.20 -8.46
CA ARG A 102 -9.66 -3.16 -8.59
C ARG A 102 -9.68 -4.10 -7.40
N TYR A 103 -10.87 -4.59 -7.08
CA TYR A 103 -11.03 -5.71 -6.15
C TYR A 103 -10.91 -7.03 -6.89
N ASP A 104 -10.18 -7.97 -6.30
CA ASP A 104 -10.13 -9.36 -6.76
C ASP A 104 -10.70 -10.28 -5.66
N ALA A 105 -11.77 -11.00 -6.00
CA ALA A 105 -12.46 -11.88 -5.07
C ALA A 105 -11.68 -13.17 -4.76
N ALA A 106 -10.79 -13.62 -5.65
CA ALA A 106 -10.00 -14.82 -5.45
C ALA A 106 -8.89 -14.59 -4.42
N THR A 107 -8.23 -13.44 -4.47
CA THR A 107 -7.21 -13.05 -3.48
C THR A 107 -7.80 -12.35 -2.25
N ARG A 108 -9.06 -11.89 -2.35
CA ARG A 108 -9.78 -11.07 -1.38
C ARG A 108 -9.01 -9.79 -1.04
N GLY A 109 -8.57 -9.09 -2.07
CA GLY A 109 -7.69 -7.94 -1.92
C GLY A 109 -7.84 -6.89 -3.01
N PHE A 110 -7.22 -5.74 -2.77
CA PHE A 110 -7.10 -4.69 -3.77
C PHE A 110 -5.84 -4.87 -4.60
N HIS A 111 -5.99 -4.78 -5.91
CA HIS A 111 -4.92 -4.94 -6.89
C HIS A 111 -4.74 -3.65 -7.69
N LEU A 112 -3.51 -3.43 -8.16
CA LEU A 112 -3.18 -2.34 -9.08
C LEU A 112 -3.89 -2.55 -10.43
N GLU A 113 -4.74 -1.61 -10.83
CA GLU A 113 -5.37 -1.61 -12.15
C GLU A 113 -4.64 -0.68 -13.12
N GLN A 114 -4.21 -1.23 -14.26
CA GLN A 114 -3.50 -0.50 -15.32
C GLN A 114 -2.35 0.38 -14.78
N PRO A 115 -1.40 -0.18 -14.00
CA PRO A 115 -0.33 0.60 -13.44
C PRO A 115 0.59 1.14 -14.55
N THR A 116 1.04 2.39 -14.40
CA THR A 116 1.88 3.10 -15.37
C THR A 116 3.06 3.72 -14.66
N ILE A 117 4.27 3.49 -15.17
CA ILE A 117 5.50 4.11 -14.63
C ILE A 117 5.52 5.57 -15.07
N ASP A 118 5.44 6.47 -14.11
CA ASP A 118 5.45 7.92 -14.34
C ASP A 118 6.88 8.47 -14.32
N THR A 119 7.72 7.96 -13.41
CA THR A 119 9.09 8.46 -13.25
C THR A 119 10.02 7.33 -12.82
N PHE A 120 11.26 7.38 -13.32
CA PHE A 120 12.35 6.54 -12.87
C PHE A 120 13.55 7.43 -12.52
N ARG A 121 14.13 7.23 -11.34
CA ARG A 121 15.36 7.91 -10.90
C ARG A 121 16.45 6.86 -10.75
N PRO A 122 17.49 6.86 -11.60
CA PRO A 122 18.56 5.88 -11.53
C PRO A 122 19.34 5.99 -10.21
N ALA A 123 19.87 4.85 -9.73
CA ALA A 123 20.76 4.85 -8.57
C ALA A 123 22.14 5.44 -8.89
N MET A 124 22.59 5.30 -10.14
CA MET A 124 23.87 5.84 -10.63
C MET A 124 23.63 7.09 -11.48
N ALA A 125 24.39 8.15 -11.22
CA ALA A 125 24.27 9.40 -11.97
C ALA A 125 24.57 9.17 -13.47
N GLY A 126 23.70 9.70 -14.34
CA GLY A 126 23.82 9.56 -15.80
C GLY A 126 23.35 8.22 -16.36
N ALA A 127 22.93 7.26 -15.53
CA ALA A 127 22.26 6.06 -16.01
C ALA A 127 20.81 6.37 -16.40
N GLU A 128 20.27 5.67 -17.39
CA GLU A 128 18.86 5.76 -17.76
C GLU A 128 18.20 4.39 -17.67
N LEU A 129 16.87 4.37 -17.60
CA LEU A 129 16.13 3.13 -17.78
C LEU A 129 16.11 2.77 -19.26
N ASP A 130 17.04 1.93 -19.67
CA ASP A 130 17.08 1.43 -21.04
C ASP A 130 15.79 0.68 -21.41
N SER A 131 15.54 0.51 -22.71
CA SER A 131 14.31 -0.10 -23.21
C SER A 131 14.10 -1.55 -22.76
N GLY A 132 15.19 -2.31 -22.57
CA GLY A 132 15.16 -3.69 -22.07
C GLY A 132 14.74 -3.74 -20.61
N THR A 133 15.40 -2.96 -19.75
CA THR A 133 15.08 -2.87 -18.33
C THR A 133 13.67 -2.33 -18.12
N ARG A 134 13.23 -1.34 -18.92
CA ARG A 134 11.85 -0.84 -18.89
C ARG A 134 10.84 -1.92 -19.28
N SER A 135 11.13 -2.71 -20.30
CA SER A 135 10.28 -3.83 -20.72
C SER A 135 10.13 -4.88 -19.62
N LEU A 136 11.24 -5.27 -19.00
CA LEU A 136 11.25 -6.21 -17.87
C LEU A 136 10.42 -5.69 -16.69
N LEU A 137 10.60 -4.42 -16.31
CA LEU A 137 9.85 -3.80 -15.23
C LEU A 137 8.35 -3.73 -15.55
N ASN A 138 7.96 -3.40 -16.78
CA ASN A 138 6.56 -3.40 -17.21
C ASN A 138 5.94 -4.80 -17.16
N THR A 139 6.68 -5.83 -17.59
CA THR A 139 6.23 -7.23 -17.49
C THR A 139 6.04 -7.66 -16.04
N TRP A 140 7.01 -7.35 -15.17
CA TRP A 140 6.92 -7.62 -13.75
C TRP A 140 5.73 -6.91 -13.12
N LEU A 141 5.54 -5.62 -13.41
CA LEU A 141 4.47 -4.81 -12.86
C LEU A 141 3.10 -5.32 -13.31
N ALA A 142 2.96 -5.75 -14.56
CA ALA A 142 1.73 -6.37 -15.06
C ALA A 142 1.44 -7.73 -14.40
N ASP A 143 2.46 -8.53 -14.09
CA ASP A 143 2.28 -9.80 -13.38
C ASP A 143 1.93 -9.58 -11.90
N TYR A 144 2.66 -8.70 -11.21
CA TYR A 144 2.39 -8.29 -9.84
C TYR A 144 0.96 -7.74 -9.72
N ALA A 145 0.58 -6.80 -10.59
CA ALA A 145 -0.75 -6.23 -10.63
C ALA A 145 -1.83 -7.32 -10.71
N ARG A 146 -1.61 -8.38 -11.50
CA ARG A 146 -2.58 -9.48 -11.66
C ARG A 146 -2.65 -10.41 -10.46
N ARG A 147 -1.52 -10.76 -9.86
CA ARG A 147 -1.43 -11.87 -8.89
C ARG A 147 -1.40 -11.42 -7.45
N GLU A 148 -0.78 -10.28 -7.18
CA GLU A 148 -0.47 -9.84 -5.84
C GLU A 148 -1.32 -8.62 -5.45
N PRO A 149 -2.07 -8.72 -4.35
CA PRO A 149 -2.79 -7.56 -3.83
C PRO A 149 -1.81 -6.60 -3.15
N ILE A 150 -2.05 -5.30 -3.31
CA ILE A 150 -1.37 -4.25 -2.53
C ILE A 150 -1.96 -4.09 -1.12
N TYR A 151 -3.12 -4.71 -0.88
CA TYR A 151 -3.77 -4.79 0.41
C TYR A 151 -4.70 -6.00 0.43
N ARG A 152 -4.53 -6.87 1.43
CA ARG A 152 -5.48 -7.95 1.69
C ARG A 152 -6.48 -7.49 2.73
N ILE A 153 -7.74 -7.73 2.42
CA ILE A 153 -8.84 -7.40 3.32
C ILE A 153 -8.83 -8.43 4.44
N ASP A 154 -9.07 -7.98 5.67
CA ASP A 154 -9.22 -8.87 6.82
C ASP A 154 -10.24 -9.98 6.51
N PRO A 155 -9.95 -11.26 6.80
CA PRO A 155 -10.84 -12.36 6.46
C PRO A 155 -12.28 -12.19 6.97
N ALA A 156 -12.47 -11.59 8.14
CA ALA A 156 -13.79 -11.37 8.71
C ALA A 156 -14.59 -10.33 7.92
N ILE A 157 -13.94 -9.25 7.45
CA ILE A 157 -14.54 -8.27 6.53
C ILE A 157 -14.75 -8.89 5.15
N ALA A 158 -13.75 -9.63 4.64
CA ALA A 158 -13.80 -10.26 3.33
C ALA A 158 -14.94 -11.28 3.20
N ASN A 159 -15.30 -11.98 4.28
CA ASN A 159 -16.46 -12.88 4.28
C ASN A 159 -17.76 -12.09 4.08
N VAL A 160 -17.88 -10.90 4.67
CA VAL A 160 -19.03 -10.01 4.44
C VAL A 160 -19.01 -9.45 3.01
N MET A 161 -17.84 -9.10 2.47
CA MET A 161 -17.69 -8.69 1.07
C MET A 161 -17.90 -9.82 0.05
N GLY A 162 -17.76 -11.08 0.48
CA GLY A 162 -18.12 -12.24 -0.33
C GLY A 162 -19.64 -12.43 -0.38
N ALA A 163 -20.30 -12.23 0.76
CA ALA A 163 -21.77 -12.25 0.85
C ALA A 163 -22.40 -11.06 0.11
N LEU A 164 -21.76 -9.89 0.16
CA LEU A 164 -22.19 -8.66 -0.47
C LEU A 164 -21.36 -8.36 -1.71
N GLN A 165 -21.95 -8.44 -2.90
CA GLN A 165 -21.23 -8.18 -4.14
C GLN A 165 -20.64 -6.76 -4.14
N VAL A 166 -19.32 -6.68 -4.36
CA VAL A 166 -18.63 -5.40 -4.59
C VAL A 166 -19.14 -4.80 -5.90
N LYS A 167 -19.65 -3.57 -5.81
CA LYS A 167 -20.15 -2.80 -6.96
C LYS A 167 -19.02 -1.99 -7.61
N SER A 168 -18.22 -1.31 -6.80
CA SER A 168 -17.12 -0.46 -7.25
C SER A 168 -16.03 -0.37 -6.18
N VAL A 169 -14.80 -0.16 -6.66
CA VAL A 169 -13.66 0.26 -5.84
C VAL A 169 -13.07 1.51 -6.47
N GLY A 170 -12.71 2.48 -5.64
CA GLY A 170 -12.10 3.72 -6.08
C GLY A 170 -11.31 4.40 -4.97
N ILE A 171 -10.80 5.58 -5.28
CA ILE A 171 -10.12 6.44 -4.31
C ILE A 171 -11.00 7.66 -4.08
N GLU A 172 -11.33 7.92 -2.81
CA GLU A 172 -12.16 9.04 -2.40
C GLU A 172 -11.54 9.69 -1.15
N ASN A 173 -11.26 11.00 -1.21
CA ASN A 173 -10.78 11.78 -0.06
C ASN A 173 -9.56 11.16 0.66
N GLY A 174 -8.59 10.64 -0.11
CA GLY A 174 -7.38 10.03 0.43
C GLY A 174 -7.55 8.63 1.01
N ARG A 175 -8.67 7.96 0.73
CA ARG A 175 -8.99 6.61 1.18
C ARG A 175 -9.39 5.73 0.01
N ILE A 176 -9.23 4.41 0.18
CA ILE A 176 -9.84 3.45 -0.74
C ILE A 176 -11.30 3.30 -0.34
N ALA A 177 -12.21 3.63 -1.25
CA ALA A 177 -13.64 3.46 -1.08
C ALA A 177 -14.11 2.20 -1.80
N VAL A 178 -14.89 1.38 -1.11
CA VAL A 178 -15.57 0.22 -1.68
C VAL A 178 -17.06 0.40 -1.51
N ASP A 179 -17.80 0.36 -2.61
CA ASP A 179 -19.27 0.36 -2.57
C ASP A 179 -19.81 -1.04 -2.81
N PHE A 180 -20.84 -1.39 -2.05
CA PHE A 180 -21.51 -2.69 -2.14
C PHE A 180 -22.87 -2.59 -2.82
N ASN A 181 -23.35 -3.73 -3.33
CA ASN A 181 -24.69 -3.86 -3.88
C ASN A 181 -25.81 -3.78 -2.82
N GLN A 182 -25.48 -3.90 -1.53
CA GLN A 182 -26.41 -3.87 -0.40
C GLN A 182 -25.79 -3.21 0.84
N ASP A 183 -26.59 -2.95 1.86
CA ASP A 183 -26.19 -2.27 3.11
C ASP A 183 -25.44 -3.22 4.05
N LEU A 184 -24.27 -2.78 4.53
CA LEU A 184 -23.39 -3.53 5.42
C LEU A 184 -23.93 -3.58 6.86
N GLY A 185 -24.71 -2.57 7.28
CA GLY A 185 -25.14 -2.37 8.66
C GLY A 185 -26.06 -3.46 9.23
N ARG A 186 -26.62 -4.33 8.37
CA ARG A 186 -27.44 -5.48 8.79
C ARG A 186 -26.65 -6.79 8.89
N LEU A 187 -25.40 -6.82 8.42
CA LEU A 187 -24.63 -8.05 8.20
C LEU A 187 -23.29 -8.08 8.92
N LEU A 188 -22.75 -6.93 9.31
CA LEU A 188 -21.53 -6.88 10.13
C LEU A 188 -21.85 -7.10 11.62
N PRO A 189 -21.21 -8.07 12.29
CA PRO A 189 -21.22 -8.17 13.74
C PRO A 189 -20.75 -6.85 14.38
N GLN A 190 -21.42 -6.42 15.45
CA GLN A 190 -20.98 -5.28 16.25
C GLN A 190 -19.55 -5.55 16.77
N GLY A 191 -18.57 -4.73 16.39
CA GLY A 191 -17.17 -4.81 16.84
C GLY A 191 -16.14 -5.34 15.83
N LEU A 192 -16.53 -5.59 14.58
CA LEU A 192 -15.61 -6.10 13.53
C LEU A 192 -14.74 -5.01 12.89
N LEU A 193 -15.08 -3.75 13.15
CA LEU A 193 -14.33 -2.57 12.77
C LEU A 193 -13.97 -1.92 14.10
N GLY A 194 -12.68 -1.85 14.40
CA GLY A 194 -12.14 -1.40 15.68
C GLY A 194 -12.81 -0.16 16.25
N ASN A 195 -12.86 -0.12 17.59
CA ASN A 195 -13.35 1.01 18.37
C ASN A 195 -12.63 2.32 18.01
#